data_AF-A0A0D7KI26-F1
#
_entry.id   AF-A0A0D7KI26-F1
#
_cell.length_a   1.000
_cell.length_b   1.000
_cell.length_c   1.000
_cell.angle_alpha   90.00
_cell.angle_beta   90.00
_cell.angle_gamma   90.00
#
_symmetry.space_group_name_H-M   'P 1'
#
loop_
_entity.id
_entity.type
_entity.pdbx_description
1 polymer ?
#
loop_
_entity_poly.entity_id
_entity_poly.type
_entity_poly.pdbx_seq_one_letter_code
_entity_poly.pdbx_strand_id
1 'polypeptide(L)'
;MNTNDEHSVKQPLRFVQSVTIFAVIIAILLLTILGWGAQPHIPLLTATVAAGCLLLLFGQSWNLVERALIKGLQASVMPALLLSLIGILIAVWMMSGTVPTLLVYGTSWFQPQWFTISALLLTVIVSMFVGSSVTTVGTFGVALIGMSNTMGVHPAIVAGAVVSGACFGDKMSPLSDTTNFASAVARVSIPDHIRNMTKTTVPAFLITCIAFLFFGSSAQSNMDQLLSMQQDIRSVFHIHPLTLLPLAVVLIAAFKRLPIIITMLLGIGSGLLVTALIQGDVNVPQWMEVMQGGFQGSFQMEEVSRIVNRGGLQSMTWAISLIAIA
;
A
#
# COMPACT_ATOMS: atom_id res chain seq x y z
N MET A 1 -8.31 -15.57 -42.40
CA MET A 1 -9.68 -15.21 -42.82
C MET A 1 -9.94 -13.80 -42.30
N ASN A 2 -10.02 -12.85 -43.24
CA ASN A 2 -10.17 -11.39 -43.12
C ASN A 2 -9.12 -10.55 -42.38
N THR A 3 -8.11 -10.16 -43.15
CA THR A 3 -7.45 -8.85 -43.13
C THR A 3 -8.44 -7.78 -43.60
N ASN A 4 -9.03 -7.00 -42.68
CA ASN A 4 -9.72 -5.72 -42.96
C ASN A 4 -10.12 -5.07 -41.63
N ASP A 5 -9.15 -4.55 -40.89
CA ASP A 5 -9.43 -3.76 -39.67
C ASP A 5 -8.47 -2.56 -39.53
N GLU A 6 -7.94 -2.09 -40.66
CA GLU A 6 -7.28 -0.80 -40.77
C GLU A 6 -8.34 0.28 -41.07
N HIS A 7 -8.37 1.30 -40.22
CA HIS A 7 -9.15 2.54 -40.37
C HIS A 7 -10.67 2.48 -40.21
N SER A 8 -11.15 2.36 -38.96
CA SER A 8 -12.32 3.16 -38.56
C SER A 8 -11.99 4.04 -37.37
N VAL A 9 -11.34 5.18 -37.65
CA VAL A 9 -11.35 6.30 -36.72
C VAL A 9 -12.78 6.83 -36.71
N LYS A 10 -13.63 6.22 -35.87
CA LYS A 10 -14.98 6.70 -35.62
C LYS A 10 -14.92 8.02 -34.86
N GLN A 11 -15.85 8.91 -35.20
CA GLN A 11 -15.85 10.33 -34.83
C GLN A 11 -15.54 10.55 -33.34
N PRO A 12 -14.70 11.55 -33.01
CA PRO A 12 -14.45 11.91 -31.61
C PRO A 12 -15.79 12.25 -30.93
N LEU A 13 -15.95 11.79 -29.69
CA LEU A 13 -17.14 12.10 -28.89
C LEU A 13 -17.35 13.61 -28.84
N ARG A 14 -18.61 14.04 -29.00
CA ARG A 14 -18.96 15.45 -28.79
C ARG A 14 -18.76 15.78 -27.31
N PHE A 15 -18.37 17.02 -27.00
CA PHE A 15 -18.13 17.46 -25.63
C PHE A 15 -19.28 17.10 -24.67
N VAL A 16 -20.53 17.28 -25.10
CA VAL A 16 -21.74 16.93 -24.33
C VAL A 16 -21.80 15.44 -23.99
N GLN A 17 -21.41 14.56 -24.92
CA GLN A 17 -21.40 13.11 -24.70
C GLN A 17 -20.35 12.72 -23.65
N SER A 18 -19.15 13.31 -23.72
CA SER A 18 -18.09 13.07 -22.74
C SER A 18 -18.46 13.56 -21.34
N VAL A 19 -19.06 14.76 -21.25
CA VAL A 19 -19.57 15.31 -19.98
C VAL A 19 -20.68 14.42 -19.42
N THR A 20 -21.56 13.89 -20.28
CA THR A 20 -22.65 12.99 -19.85
C THR A 20 -22.10 11.70 -19.26
N ILE A 21 -21.13 11.05 -19.92
CA ILE A 21 -20.49 9.82 -19.40
C ILE A 21 -19.83 10.10 -18.05
N PHE A 22 -19.06 11.19 -17.96
CA PHE A 22 -18.39 11.57 -16.72
C PHE A 22 -19.38 11.85 -15.58
N ALA A 23 -20.44 12.62 -15.85
CA ALA A 23 -21.47 12.93 -14.87
C ALA A 23 -22.19 11.66 -14.37
N VAL A 24 -22.50 10.71 -15.27
CA VAL A 24 -23.13 9.44 -14.90
C VAL A 24 -22.21 8.59 -14.04
N ILE A 25 -20.93 8.46 -14.39
CA ILE A 25 -19.94 7.72 -13.58
C ILE A 25 -19.86 8.34 -12.18
N ILE A 26 -19.66 9.65 -12.08
CA ILE A 26 -19.56 10.34 -10.80
C ILE A 26 -20.85 10.21 -9.98
N ALA A 27 -22.02 10.35 -10.61
CA ALA A 27 -23.30 10.20 -9.93
C ALA A 27 -23.47 8.78 -9.35
N ILE A 28 -23.15 7.73 -10.12
CA ILE A 28 -23.20 6.35 -9.65
C ILE A 28 -22.27 6.16 -8.45
N LEU A 29 -21.01 6.60 -8.55
CA LEU A 29 -20.03 6.44 -7.47
C LEU A 29 -20.43 7.20 -6.21
N LEU A 30 -20.85 8.46 -6.33
CA LEU A 30 -21.24 9.27 -5.18
C LEU A 30 -22.51 8.73 -4.50
N LEU A 31 -23.54 8.38 -5.26
CA LEU A 31 -24.81 7.87 -4.70
C LEU A 31 -24.62 6.53 -3.99
N THR A 32 -23.85 5.62 -4.58
CA THR A 32 -23.68 4.27 -4.03
C THR A 32 -22.68 4.23 -2.87
N ILE A 33 -21.53 4.91 -2.98
CA ILE A 33 -20.49 4.87 -1.94
C ILE A 33 -20.86 5.80 -0.78
N LEU A 34 -21.18 7.08 -1.05
CA LEU A 34 -21.48 8.03 0.02
C LEU A 34 -22.95 7.95 0.49
N GLY A 35 -23.88 7.72 -0.44
CA GLY A 35 -25.31 7.65 -0.10
C GLY A 35 -25.69 6.32 0.56
N TRP A 36 -25.29 5.19 -0.01
CA TRP A 36 -25.68 3.86 0.49
C TRP A 36 -24.59 3.17 1.34
N GLY A 37 -23.39 3.73 1.43
CA GLY A 37 -22.28 3.10 2.15
C GLY A 37 -21.79 1.81 1.51
N ALA A 38 -22.03 1.61 0.21
CA ALA A 38 -21.62 0.40 -0.49
C ALA A 38 -20.09 0.31 -0.60
N GLN A 39 -19.55 -0.91 -0.53
CA GLN A 39 -18.13 -1.14 -0.83
C GLN A 39 -17.85 -0.81 -2.31
N PRO A 40 -16.64 -0.35 -2.67
CA PRO A 40 -16.38 0.27 -3.98
C PRO A 40 -16.47 -0.66 -5.19
N HIS A 41 -16.33 -1.99 -5.04
CA HIS A 41 -16.26 -2.96 -6.14
C HIS A 41 -17.49 -2.92 -7.06
N ILE A 42 -18.69 -3.10 -6.51
CA ILE A 42 -19.94 -3.11 -7.29
C ILE A 42 -20.24 -1.73 -7.91
N PRO A 43 -20.15 -0.61 -7.17
CA PRO A 43 -20.21 0.74 -7.73
C PRO A 43 -19.32 0.96 -8.95
N LEU A 44 -18.03 0.61 -8.86
CA LEU A 44 -17.10 0.78 -9.98
C LEU A 44 -17.49 -0.08 -11.17
N LEU A 45 -17.86 -1.35 -10.94
CA LEU A 45 -18.31 -2.23 -12.01
C LEU A 45 -19.58 -1.69 -12.69
N THR A 46 -20.56 -1.20 -11.91
CA THR A 46 -21.79 -0.61 -12.46
C THR A 46 -21.52 0.66 -13.25
N ALA A 47 -20.59 1.51 -12.79
CA ALA A 47 -20.18 2.70 -13.52
C ALA A 47 -19.49 2.35 -14.84
N THR A 48 -18.63 1.33 -14.85
CA THR A 48 -17.96 0.81 -16.06
C THR A 48 -18.97 0.26 -17.07
N VAL A 49 -19.95 -0.53 -16.61
CA VAL A 49 -21.04 -1.03 -17.47
C VAL A 49 -21.88 0.12 -18.02
N ALA A 50 -22.27 1.09 -17.19
CA ALA A 50 -23.04 2.25 -17.60
C ALA A 50 -22.29 3.09 -18.66
N ALA A 51 -20.98 3.30 -18.46
CA ALA A 51 -20.13 3.99 -19.43
C ALA A 51 -20.07 3.23 -20.77
N GLY A 52 -19.90 1.90 -20.72
CA GLY A 52 -19.95 1.05 -21.92
C GLY A 52 -21.28 1.15 -22.66
N CYS A 53 -22.40 1.08 -21.94
CA CYS A 53 -23.74 1.24 -22.52
C CYS A 53 -23.93 2.61 -23.18
N LEU A 54 -23.51 3.69 -22.52
CA LEU A 54 -23.58 5.04 -23.07
C LEU A 54 -22.73 5.20 -24.33
N LEU A 55 -21.53 4.61 -24.37
CA LEU A 55 -20.69 4.62 -25.57
C LEU A 55 -21.38 3.95 -26.75
N LEU A 56 -22.04 2.80 -26.54
CA LEU A 56 -22.82 2.12 -27.57
C LEU A 56 -24.02 2.98 -28.03
N LEU A 57 -24.75 3.60 -27.08
CA LEU A 57 -25.87 4.51 -27.39
C LEU A 57 -25.42 5.75 -28.18
N PHE A 58 -24.19 6.22 -27.96
CA PHE A 58 -23.59 7.33 -28.70
C PHE A 58 -22.98 6.92 -30.05
N GLY A 59 -23.20 5.67 -30.49
CA GLY A 59 -22.83 5.19 -31.82
C GLY A 59 -21.43 4.61 -31.92
N GLN A 60 -20.74 4.38 -30.80
CA GLN A 60 -19.45 3.68 -30.80
C GLN A 60 -19.64 2.18 -31.04
N SER A 61 -18.68 1.52 -31.68
CA SER A 61 -18.74 0.07 -31.90
C SER A 61 -18.44 -0.71 -30.62
N TRP A 62 -19.04 -1.89 -30.50
CA TRP A 62 -18.69 -2.87 -29.48
C TRP A 62 -17.18 -3.15 -29.44
N ASN A 63 -16.55 -3.33 -30.61
CA ASN A 63 -15.10 -3.54 -30.70
C ASN A 63 -14.27 -2.44 -30.02
N LEU A 64 -14.74 -1.18 -30.04
CA LEU A 64 -14.05 -0.08 -29.35
C LEU A 64 -14.22 -0.20 -27.84
N VAL A 65 -15.45 -0.47 -27.37
CA VAL A 65 -15.75 -0.66 -25.94
C VAL A 65 -14.99 -1.84 -25.37
N GLU A 66 -15.00 -2.97 -26.06
CA GLU A 66 -14.24 -4.18 -25.68
C GLU A 66 -12.74 -3.91 -25.61
N ARG A 67 -12.15 -3.27 -26.63
CA ARG A 67 -10.74 -2.87 -26.61
C ARG A 67 -10.43 -1.92 -25.44
N ALA A 68 -11.32 -1.00 -25.11
CA ALA A 68 -11.15 -0.10 -23.98
C ALA A 68 -11.18 -0.84 -22.64
N LEU A 69 -12.09 -1.80 -22.46
CA LEU A 69 -12.17 -2.65 -21.27
C LEU A 69 -10.90 -3.50 -21.11
N ILE A 70 -10.46 -4.17 -22.18
CA ILE A 70 -9.23 -4.97 -22.17
C ILE A 70 -8.02 -4.09 -21.83
N LYS A 71 -7.94 -2.89 -22.41
CA LYS A 71 -6.85 -1.95 -22.11
C LYS A 71 -6.85 -1.50 -20.65
N GLY A 72 -8.02 -1.28 -20.05
CA GLY A 72 -8.16 -1.00 -18.62
C GLY A 72 -7.63 -2.15 -17.76
N LEU A 73 -8.07 -3.38 -18.05
CA LEU A 73 -7.58 -4.57 -17.37
C LEU A 73 -6.06 -4.76 -17.53
N GLN A 74 -5.51 -4.54 -18.73
CA GLN A 74 -4.07 -4.61 -18.98
C GLN A 74 -3.28 -3.60 -18.14
N ALA A 75 -3.80 -2.39 -17.96
CA ALA A 75 -3.17 -1.37 -17.11
C ALA A 75 -3.12 -1.78 -15.62
N SER A 76 -4.07 -2.61 -15.16
CA SER A 76 -4.12 -3.10 -13.78
C SER A 76 -3.14 -4.24 -13.46
N VAL A 77 -2.60 -4.92 -14.48
CA VAL A 77 -1.76 -6.13 -14.30
C VAL A 77 -0.53 -5.85 -13.45
N MET A 78 0.18 -4.76 -13.74
CA MET A 78 1.42 -4.41 -13.03
C MET A 78 1.13 -4.05 -11.55
N PRO A 79 0.19 -3.16 -11.22
CA PRO A 79 -0.22 -2.94 -9.83
C PRO A 79 -0.70 -4.20 -9.10
N ALA A 80 -1.50 -5.06 -9.74
CA ALA A 80 -1.99 -6.32 -9.16
C ALA A 80 -0.85 -7.28 -8.80
N LEU A 81 0.16 -7.39 -9.68
CA LEU A 81 1.37 -8.17 -9.43
C LEU A 81 2.17 -7.61 -8.25
N LEU A 82 2.31 -6.29 -8.16
CA LEU A 82 3.00 -5.65 -7.03
C LEU A 82 2.27 -5.90 -5.70
N LEU A 83 0.94 -5.74 -5.66
CA LEU A 83 0.13 -6.05 -4.48
C LEU A 83 0.28 -7.52 -4.06
N SER A 84 0.30 -8.43 -5.03
CA SER A 84 0.53 -9.86 -4.78
C SER A 84 1.87 -10.12 -4.09
N LEU A 85 2.95 -9.53 -4.63
CA LEU A 85 4.30 -9.66 -4.06
C LEU A 85 4.41 -9.00 -2.68
N ILE A 86 3.71 -7.88 -2.45
CA ILE A 86 3.66 -7.21 -1.15
C ILE A 86 3.01 -8.13 -0.10
N GLY A 87 1.86 -8.75 -0.43
CA GLY A 87 1.21 -9.71 0.47
C GLY A 87 2.14 -10.85 0.87
N ILE A 88 2.80 -11.46 -0.11
CA ILE A 88 3.78 -12.53 0.09
C ILE A 88 4.96 -12.04 0.94
N LEU A 89 5.54 -10.89 0.61
CA LEU A 89 6.66 -10.29 1.35
C LEU A 89 6.31 -10.10 2.82
N ILE A 90 5.14 -9.53 3.13
CA ILE A 90 4.69 -9.32 4.51
C ILE A 90 4.62 -10.67 5.25
N ALA A 91 4.05 -11.70 4.63
CA ALA A 91 3.95 -13.03 5.26
C ALA A 91 5.33 -13.60 5.61
N VAL A 92 6.26 -13.52 4.65
CA VAL A 92 7.64 -14.00 4.81
C VAL A 92 8.41 -13.16 5.84
N TRP A 93 8.14 -11.86 5.92
CA TRP A 93 8.76 -10.97 6.90
C TRP A 93 8.23 -11.18 8.32
N MET A 94 6.96 -11.58 8.46
CA MET A 94 6.43 -12.06 9.74
C MET A 94 7.10 -13.38 10.12
N MET A 95 7.11 -14.35 9.21
CA MET A 95 7.69 -15.68 9.41
C MET A 95 9.19 -15.65 9.75
N SER A 96 9.96 -14.78 9.10
CA SER A 96 11.41 -14.62 9.34
C SER A 96 11.74 -13.87 10.65
N GLY A 97 10.73 -13.30 11.31
CA GLY A 97 10.94 -12.43 12.47
C GLY A 97 11.44 -11.02 12.10
N THR A 98 11.51 -10.65 10.81
CA THR A 98 11.96 -9.31 10.39
C THR A 98 11.04 -8.22 10.93
N VAL A 99 9.73 -8.34 10.68
CA VAL A 99 8.74 -7.39 11.21
C VAL A 99 8.65 -7.50 12.74
N PRO A 100 8.51 -8.70 13.35
CA PRO A 100 8.57 -8.85 14.81
C PRO A 100 9.77 -8.16 15.48
N THR A 101 10.98 -8.27 14.91
CA THR A 101 12.17 -7.57 15.42
C THR A 101 12.06 -6.06 15.29
N LEU A 102 11.49 -5.55 14.19
CA LEU A 102 11.19 -4.12 14.06
C LEU A 102 10.19 -3.65 15.12
N LEU A 103 9.19 -4.47 15.48
CA LEU A 103 8.25 -4.13 16.55
C LEU A 103 8.98 -4.05 17.91
N VAL A 104 9.82 -5.04 18.24
CA VAL A 104 10.55 -5.07 19.51
C VAL A 104 11.58 -3.94 19.61
N TYR A 105 12.39 -3.71 18.57
CA TYR A 105 13.37 -2.63 18.56
C TYR A 105 12.71 -1.26 18.45
N GLY A 106 11.68 -1.14 17.61
CA GLY A 106 10.90 0.08 17.46
C GLY A 106 10.31 0.50 18.80
N THR A 107 9.63 -0.40 19.51
CA THR A 107 9.04 -0.10 20.82
C THR A 107 10.07 0.24 21.90
N SER A 108 11.34 -0.17 21.73
CA SER A 108 12.43 0.18 22.62
C SER A 108 13.04 1.57 22.33
N TRP A 109 12.93 2.05 21.08
CA TRP A 109 13.52 3.31 20.60
C TRP A 109 12.49 4.44 20.50
N PHE A 110 11.23 4.10 20.19
CA PHE A 110 10.12 5.03 20.12
C PHE A 110 9.50 5.17 21.51
N GLN A 111 9.76 6.32 22.15
CA GLN A 111 8.98 6.69 23.32
C GLN A 111 7.52 6.91 22.87
N PRO A 112 6.52 6.36 23.58
CA PRO A 112 5.10 6.46 23.20
C PRO A 112 4.63 7.89 22.91
N GLN A 113 5.17 8.87 23.63
CA GLN A 113 4.91 10.29 23.43
C GLN A 113 5.26 10.83 22.03
N TRP A 114 6.19 10.19 21.31
CA TRP A 114 6.61 10.57 19.96
C TRP A 114 6.13 9.59 18.89
N PHE A 115 5.37 8.55 19.26
CA PHE A 115 5.06 7.45 18.34
C PHE A 115 4.35 7.92 17.06
N THR A 116 3.34 8.78 17.19
CA THR A 116 2.58 9.30 16.03
C THR A 116 3.46 10.10 15.07
N ILE A 117 4.31 10.99 15.59
CA ILE A 117 5.20 11.79 14.74
C ILE A 117 6.27 10.92 14.09
N SER A 118 6.78 9.93 14.81
CA SER A 118 7.72 8.95 14.27
C SER A 118 7.10 8.11 13.15
N ALA A 119 5.85 7.67 13.31
CA ALA A 119 5.11 6.95 12.28
C ALA A 119 4.92 7.80 11.00
N LEU A 120 4.59 9.08 11.16
CA LEU A 120 4.52 10.04 10.06
C LEU A 120 5.86 10.15 9.32
N LEU A 121 6.95 10.43 10.04
CA LEU A 121 8.27 10.64 9.44
C LEU A 121 8.80 9.37 8.76
N LEU A 122 8.61 8.21 9.39
CA LEU A 122 9.03 6.93 8.83
C LEU A 122 8.30 6.65 7.52
N THR A 123 6.98 6.86 7.48
CA THR A 123 6.19 6.63 6.26
C THR A 123 6.51 7.63 5.15
N VAL A 124 6.88 8.87 5.47
CA VAL A 124 7.46 9.82 4.49
C VAL A 124 8.72 9.25 3.87
N ILE A 125 9.69 8.85 4.69
CA ILE A 125 10.99 8.37 4.21
C ILE A 125 10.79 7.14 3.33
N VAL A 126 10.06 6.14 3.83
CA VAL A 126 9.78 4.91 3.08
C VAL A 126 9.08 5.23 1.76
N SER A 127 8.02 6.03 1.79
CA SER A 127 7.26 6.34 0.58
C SER A 127 8.06 7.16 -0.43
N MET A 128 9.00 8.01 0.01
CA MET A 128 9.92 8.69 -0.90
C MET A 128 10.82 7.71 -1.67
N PHE A 129 11.26 6.63 -1.04
CA PHE A 129 12.08 5.60 -1.70
C PHE A 129 11.26 4.60 -2.51
N VAL A 130 10.08 4.21 -2.01
CA VAL A 130 9.18 3.24 -2.64
C VAL A 130 8.44 3.85 -3.83
N GLY A 131 8.12 5.14 -3.77
CA GLY A 131 7.38 5.85 -4.83
C GLY A 131 5.89 5.46 -4.93
N SER A 132 5.31 4.86 -3.88
CA SER A 132 3.89 4.49 -3.86
C SER A 132 3.31 4.62 -2.46
N SER A 133 2.21 5.37 -2.36
CA SER A 133 1.46 5.54 -1.11
C SER A 133 0.80 4.23 -0.68
N VAL A 134 0.13 3.52 -1.59
CA VAL A 134 -0.57 2.25 -1.30
C VAL A 134 0.40 1.19 -0.78
N THR A 135 1.54 1.03 -1.43
CA THR A 135 2.57 0.06 -0.98
C THR A 135 3.11 0.42 0.41
N THR A 136 3.32 1.70 0.67
CA THR A 136 3.83 2.17 1.97
C THR A 136 2.83 1.94 3.10
N VAL A 137 1.55 2.26 2.85
CA VAL A 137 0.46 2.02 3.82
C VAL A 137 0.29 0.52 4.07
N GLY A 138 0.32 -0.30 3.01
CA GLY A 138 0.13 -1.75 3.12
C GLY A 138 1.25 -2.49 3.86
N THR A 139 2.50 -2.02 3.74
CA THR A 139 3.67 -2.68 4.33
C THR A 139 4.00 -2.16 5.73
N PHE A 140 4.39 -0.90 5.85
CA PHE A 140 4.79 -0.29 7.12
C PHE A 140 3.60 0.29 7.87
N GLY A 141 2.64 0.84 7.15
CA GLY A 141 1.47 1.48 7.74
C GLY A 141 0.63 0.54 8.60
N VAL A 142 0.34 -0.66 8.09
CA VAL A 142 -0.37 -1.70 8.82
C VAL A 142 0.34 -2.09 10.12
N ALA A 143 1.66 -2.25 10.09
CA ALA A 143 2.44 -2.57 11.29
C ALA A 143 2.40 -1.45 12.33
N LEU A 144 2.53 -0.19 11.90
CA LEU A 144 2.48 0.98 12.77
C LEU A 144 1.09 1.19 13.40
N ILE A 145 0.01 1.04 12.61
CA ILE A 145 -1.37 1.08 13.13
C ILE A 145 -1.59 -0.08 14.10
N GLY A 146 -1.04 -1.25 13.80
CA GLY A 146 -1.04 -2.40 14.67
C GLY A 146 -0.49 -2.10 16.07
N MET A 147 0.66 -1.44 16.15
CA MET A 147 1.30 -1.05 17.42
C MET A 147 0.63 0.13 18.15
N SER A 148 -0.41 0.75 17.59
CA SER A 148 -0.97 1.97 18.17
C SER A 148 -1.53 1.79 19.57
N ASN A 149 -2.27 0.70 19.81
CA ASN A 149 -2.90 0.42 21.10
C ASN A 149 -1.86 0.15 22.20
N THR A 150 -0.81 -0.62 21.91
CA THR A 150 0.34 -0.84 22.82
C THR A 150 1.14 0.42 23.10
N MET A 151 1.15 1.38 22.18
CA MET A 151 1.73 2.70 22.39
C MET A 151 0.79 3.66 23.13
N GLY A 152 -0.43 3.22 23.48
CA GLY A 152 -1.43 4.06 24.14
C GLY A 152 -1.92 5.22 23.26
N VAL A 153 -1.85 5.06 21.93
CA VAL A 153 -2.29 6.05 20.93
C VAL A 153 -3.49 5.50 20.18
N HIS A 154 -4.50 6.34 19.97
CA HIS A 154 -5.70 5.92 19.24
C HIS A 154 -5.35 5.46 17.80
N PRO A 155 -5.77 4.26 17.35
CA PRO A 155 -5.43 3.72 16.03
C PRO A 155 -5.75 4.64 14.86
N ALA A 156 -6.87 5.37 14.93
CA ALA A 156 -7.25 6.32 13.87
C ALA A 156 -6.26 7.48 13.72
N ILE A 157 -5.63 7.92 14.82
CA ILE A 157 -4.62 9.01 14.78
C ILE A 157 -3.35 8.50 14.09
N VAL A 158 -2.92 7.29 14.43
CA VAL A 158 -1.76 6.64 13.80
C VAL A 158 -2.04 6.33 12.33
N ALA A 159 -3.25 5.88 11.99
CA ALA A 159 -3.66 5.68 10.60
C ALA A 159 -3.61 6.99 9.81
N GLY A 160 -4.08 8.09 10.40
CA GLY A 160 -3.96 9.43 9.82
C GLY A 160 -2.50 9.84 9.57
N ALA A 161 -1.61 9.59 10.53
CA ALA A 161 -0.18 9.87 10.39
C ALA A 161 0.47 9.03 9.28
N VAL A 162 0.19 7.73 9.24
CA VAL A 162 0.67 6.80 8.22
C VAL A 162 0.22 7.21 6.82
N VAL A 163 -1.06 7.49 6.64
CA VAL A 163 -1.61 7.91 5.33
C VAL A 163 -1.03 9.25 4.92
N SER A 164 -0.92 10.20 5.84
CA SER A 164 -0.33 11.52 5.56
C SER A 164 1.12 11.40 5.09
N GLY A 165 1.93 10.58 5.76
CA GLY A 165 3.34 10.40 5.39
C GLY A 165 3.49 9.64 4.08
N ALA A 166 2.70 8.59 3.87
CA ALA A 166 2.68 7.85 2.61
C ALA A 166 2.24 8.71 1.42
N CYS A 167 1.21 9.55 1.56
CA CYS A 167 0.80 10.46 0.50
C CYS A 167 1.83 11.56 0.24
N PHE A 168 2.49 12.07 1.29
CA PHE A 168 3.57 13.05 1.13
C PHE A 168 4.73 12.46 0.32
N GLY A 169 5.21 11.27 0.70
CA GLY A 169 6.37 10.66 0.03
C GLY A 169 6.08 10.32 -1.42
N ASP A 170 4.91 9.77 -1.72
CA ASP A 170 4.44 9.45 -3.08
C ASP A 170 4.44 10.72 -3.96
N LYS A 171 3.88 11.82 -3.44
CA LYS A 171 3.75 13.10 -4.17
C LYS A 171 5.06 13.85 -4.37
N MET A 172 6.07 13.57 -3.54
CA MET A 172 7.34 14.30 -3.52
C MET A 172 8.51 13.45 -4.04
N SER A 173 8.26 12.18 -4.36
CA SER A 173 9.27 11.26 -4.87
C SER A 173 9.44 11.38 -6.38
N PRO A 174 10.68 11.56 -6.89
CA PRO A 174 10.95 11.43 -8.31
C PRO A 174 10.84 9.98 -8.82
N LEU A 175 10.73 9.01 -7.90
CA LEU A 175 10.56 7.59 -8.21
C LEU A 175 9.08 7.19 -8.29
N SER A 176 8.16 8.07 -7.93
CA SER A 176 6.72 7.76 -7.92
C SER A 176 6.13 7.77 -9.31
N ASP A 177 5.34 6.74 -9.63
CA ASP A 177 4.58 6.64 -10.87
C ASP A 177 3.54 7.77 -10.98
N THR A 178 2.90 8.16 -9.88
CA THR A 178 1.90 9.24 -9.88
C THR A 178 2.56 10.59 -10.11
N THR A 179 3.72 10.83 -9.52
CA THR A 179 4.53 12.04 -9.74
C THR A 179 5.05 12.10 -11.18
N ASN A 180 5.54 10.99 -11.70
CA ASN A 180 6.01 10.89 -13.09
C ASN A 180 4.86 11.17 -14.08
N PHE A 181 3.71 10.51 -13.89
CA PHE A 181 2.54 10.68 -14.72
C PHE A 181 2.00 12.11 -14.68
N ALA A 182 1.88 12.71 -13.50
CA ALA A 182 1.41 14.09 -13.34
C ALA A 182 2.33 15.10 -14.06
N SER A 183 3.65 14.92 -13.96
CA SER A 183 4.62 15.77 -14.65
C SER A 183 4.54 15.62 -16.19
N ALA A 184 4.34 14.40 -16.69
CA ALA A 184 4.20 14.11 -18.12
C ALA A 184 2.93 14.74 -18.71
N VAL A 185 1.78 14.64 -18.01
CA VAL A 185 0.51 15.25 -18.43
C VAL A 185 0.61 16.77 -18.43
N ALA A 186 1.26 17.34 -17.41
CA ALA A 186 1.51 18.78 -17.31
C ALA A 186 2.61 19.30 -18.26
N ARG A 187 3.31 18.40 -18.97
CA ARG A 187 4.43 18.70 -19.89
C ARG A 187 5.55 19.52 -19.23
N VAL A 188 5.87 19.20 -17.98
CA VAL A 188 6.96 19.83 -17.21
C VAL A 188 7.96 18.77 -16.75
N SER A 189 9.19 19.19 -16.44
CA SER A 189 10.19 18.28 -15.89
C SER A 189 9.80 17.82 -14.47
N ILE A 190 10.20 16.61 -14.08
CA ILE A 190 9.96 16.09 -12.72
C ILE A 190 10.52 17.03 -11.64
N PRO A 191 11.77 17.55 -11.75
CA PRO A 191 12.30 18.50 -10.77
C PRO A 191 11.45 19.77 -10.65
N ASP A 192 10.97 20.32 -11.77
CA ASP A 192 10.13 21.52 -11.76
C ASP A 192 8.76 21.25 -11.12
N HIS A 193 8.18 20.08 -11.42
CA HIS A 193 6.93 19.62 -10.79
C HIS A 193 7.08 19.53 -9.27
N ILE A 194 8.09 18.81 -8.78
CA ILE A 194 8.35 18.63 -7.35
C ILE A 194 8.64 19.99 -6.69
N ARG A 195 9.46 20.84 -7.31
CA ARG A 195 9.76 22.19 -6.81
C ARG A 195 8.51 23.07 -6.70
N ASN A 196 7.54 22.90 -7.60
CA ASN A 196 6.28 23.62 -7.48
C ASN A 196 5.37 23.01 -6.40
N MET A 197 5.33 21.68 -6.29
CA MET A 197 4.57 20.97 -5.26
C MET A 197 5.09 21.26 -3.84
N THR A 198 6.38 21.54 -3.65
CA THR A 198 6.92 21.87 -2.33
C THR A 198 6.25 23.10 -1.70
N LYS A 199 5.80 24.06 -2.51
CA LYS A 199 5.12 25.28 -2.04
C LYS A 199 3.80 25.01 -1.33
N THR A 200 3.14 23.89 -1.59
CA THR A 200 1.86 23.53 -0.95
C THR A 200 2.03 22.33 -0.03
N THR A 201 2.79 21.32 -0.47
CA THR A 201 2.98 20.07 0.25
C THR A 201 3.85 20.24 1.50
N VAL A 202 4.93 21.05 1.46
CA VAL A 202 5.78 21.26 2.65
C VAL A 202 5.05 22.07 3.73
N PRO A 203 4.36 23.19 3.43
CA PRO A 203 3.57 23.88 4.44
C PRO A 203 2.48 23.00 5.06
N ALA A 204 1.74 22.24 4.24
CA ALA A 204 0.74 21.30 4.74
C ALA A 204 1.37 20.24 5.64
N PHE A 205 2.53 19.69 5.25
CA PHE A 205 3.26 18.71 6.06
C PHE A 205 3.71 19.26 7.41
N LEU A 206 4.21 20.51 7.45
CA LEU A 206 4.59 21.16 8.71
C LEU A 206 3.39 21.33 9.64
N ILE A 207 2.25 21.75 9.10
CA ILE A 207 0.99 21.86 9.87
C ILE A 207 0.59 20.48 10.41
N THR A 208 0.66 19.44 9.57
CA THR A 208 0.38 18.06 9.97
C THR A 208 1.33 17.54 11.05
N CYS A 209 2.64 17.84 10.96
CA CYS A 209 3.61 17.52 12.00
C CYS A 209 3.23 18.18 13.33
N ILE A 210 2.91 19.48 13.30
CA ILE A 210 2.49 20.23 14.50
C ILE A 210 1.22 19.62 15.07
N ALA A 211 0.22 19.32 14.24
CA ALA A 211 -1.01 18.69 14.68
C ALA A 211 -0.74 17.34 15.37
N PHE A 212 0.07 16.47 14.78
CA PHE A 212 0.39 15.16 15.39
C PHE A 212 1.28 15.25 16.62
N LEU A 213 2.04 16.34 16.81
CA LEU A 213 2.73 16.60 18.06
C LEU A 213 1.76 16.87 19.22
N PHE A 214 0.64 17.56 18.97
CA PHE A 214 -0.35 17.88 20.00
C PHE A 214 -1.44 16.80 20.16
N PHE A 215 -1.89 16.20 19.07
CA PHE A 215 -2.96 15.17 19.08
C PHE A 215 -2.42 13.75 19.26
N GLY A 216 -1.12 13.52 19.05
CA GLY A 216 -0.49 12.19 19.13
C GLY A 216 0.01 11.80 20.52
N SER A 217 -0.21 12.62 21.55
CA SER A 217 0.29 12.35 22.90
C SER A 217 -0.43 11.14 23.52
N SER A 218 0.32 10.10 23.89
CA SER A 218 -0.18 8.89 24.54
C SER A 218 -0.82 9.22 25.89
N ALA A 219 -2.08 8.83 26.11
CA ALA A 219 -2.82 9.19 27.32
C ALA A 219 -2.27 8.52 28.60
N GLN A 220 -1.59 7.38 28.48
CA GLN A 220 -0.81 6.75 29.54
C GLN A 220 -0.01 5.62 28.89
N SER A 221 1.30 5.75 28.76
CA SER A 221 2.10 4.65 28.24
C SER A 221 2.20 3.57 29.30
N ASN A 222 1.46 2.47 29.14
CA ASN A 222 1.49 1.37 30.08
C ASN A 222 2.73 0.51 29.79
N MET A 223 3.86 0.88 30.39
CA MET A 223 5.15 0.22 30.16
C MET A 223 5.07 -1.31 30.38
N ASP A 224 4.23 -1.75 31.30
CA ASP A 224 3.98 -3.17 31.57
C ASP A 224 3.32 -3.89 30.38
N GLN A 225 2.40 -3.23 29.67
CA GLN A 225 1.81 -3.78 28.44
C GLN A 225 2.82 -3.85 27.30
N LEU A 226 3.71 -2.86 27.20
CA LEU A 226 4.74 -2.81 26.17
C LEU A 226 5.80 -3.91 26.41
N LEU A 227 6.20 -4.12 27.66
CA LEU A 227 7.08 -5.23 28.06
C LEU A 227 6.42 -6.60 27.82
N SER A 228 5.14 -6.72 28.16
CA SER A 228 4.36 -7.95 27.92
C SER A 228 4.26 -8.24 26.42
N MET A 229 4.04 -7.22 25.58
CA MET A 229 4.04 -7.36 24.11
C MET A 229 5.38 -7.84 23.60
N GLN A 230 6.48 -7.25 24.07
CA GLN A 230 7.83 -7.67 23.70
C GLN A 230 8.13 -9.11 24.12
N GLN A 231 7.70 -9.52 25.32
CA GLN A 231 7.86 -10.89 25.81
C GLN A 231 7.05 -11.89 24.98
N ASP A 232 5.80 -11.56 24.64
CA ASP A 232 4.93 -12.42 23.83
C ASP A 232 5.52 -12.63 22.43
N ILE A 233 6.01 -11.57 21.79
CA ILE A 233 6.73 -11.66 20.50
C ILE A 233 8.01 -12.51 20.63
N ARG A 234 8.81 -12.29 21.69
CA ARG A 234 10.05 -13.05 21.94
C ARG A 234 9.80 -14.51 22.29
N SER A 235 8.58 -14.88 22.68
CA SER A 235 8.23 -16.28 22.97
C SER A 235 8.09 -17.11 21.69
N VAL A 236 7.76 -16.48 20.57
CA VAL A 236 7.57 -17.12 19.26
C VAL A 236 8.76 -16.91 18.33
N PHE A 237 9.43 -15.75 18.40
CA PHE A 237 10.51 -15.40 17.48
C PHE A 237 11.87 -15.22 18.16
N HIS A 238 12.91 -15.71 17.49
CA HIS A 238 14.29 -15.39 17.82
C HIS A 238 14.62 -13.97 17.33
N ILE A 239 14.51 -13.00 18.22
CA ILE A 239 14.81 -11.60 17.93
C ILE A 239 16.32 -11.39 17.89
N HIS A 240 16.86 -11.11 16.71
CA HIS A 240 18.29 -10.90 16.48
C HIS A 240 18.52 -9.82 15.42
N PRO A 241 19.57 -8.97 15.49
CA PRO A 241 19.83 -7.94 14.47
C PRO A 241 19.90 -8.49 13.04
N LEU A 242 20.38 -9.72 12.86
CA LEU A 242 20.44 -10.37 11.55
C LEU A 242 19.06 -10.66 10.95
N THR A 243 17.99 -10.71 11.75
CA THR A 243 16.62 -10.80 11.23
C THR A 243 16.20 -9.54 10.46
N LEU A 244 16.93 -8.43 10.59
CA LEU A 244 16.70 -7.22 9.79
C LEU A 244 17.42 -7.27 8.42
N LEU A 245 18.13 -8.35 8.10
CA LEU A 245 18.78 -8.54 6.81
C LEU A 245 17.81 -8.37 5.62
N PRO A 246 16.57 -8.91 5.63
CA PRO A 246 15.65 -8.76 4.52
C PRO A 246 15.26 -7.30 4.28
N LEU A 247 15.07 -6.54 5.37
CA LEU A 247 14.86 -5.10 5.30
C LEU A 247 16.09 -4.40 4.71
N ALA A 248 17.29 -4.71 5.18
CA ALA A 248 18.52 -4.11 4.67
C ALA A 248 18.71 -4.39 3.16
N VAL A 249 18.41 -5.61 2.71
CA VAL A 249 18.45 -5.99 1.29
C VAL A 249 17.47 -5.16 0.47
N VAL A 250 16.22 -5.03 0.92
CA VAL A 250 15.20 -4.21 0.24
C VAL A 250 15.62 -2.73 0.18
N LEU A 251 16.13 -2.19 1.28
CA LEU A 251 16.61 -0.80 1.31
C LEU A 251 17.79 -0.60 0.35
N ILE A 252 18.80 -1.46 0.38
CA ILE A 252 19.95 -1.39 -0.52
C ILE A 252 19.52 -1.51 -1.99
N ALA A 253 18.60 -2.41 -2.31
CA ALA A 253 18.04 -2.57 -3.65
C ALA A 253 17.29 -1.32 -4.12
N ALA A 254 16.50 -0.70 -3.25
CA ALA A 254 15.80 0.57 -3.51
C ALA A 254 16.79 1.73 -3.70
N PHE A 255 17.84 1.83 -2.86
CA PHE A 255 18.91 2.82 -3.03
C PHE A 255 19.65 2.67 -4.35
N LYS A 256 19.87 1.43 -4.80
CA LYS A 256 20.45 1.10 -6.11
C LYS A 256 19.45 1.27 -7.27
N ARG A 257 18.22 1.70 -7.01
CA ARG A 257 17.14 1.91 -7.99
C ARG A 257 16.86 0.66 -8.83
N LEU A 258 16.93 -0.52 -8.22
CA LEU A 258 16.55 -1.75 -8.90
C LEU A 258 15.03 -1.76 -9.19
N PRO A 259 14.57 -2.44 -10.26
CA PRO A 259 13.16 -2.62 -10.53
C PRO A 259 12.40 -3.14 -9.29
N ILE A 260 11.22 -2.60 -9.02
CA ILE A 260 10.46 -2.88 -7.78
C ILE A 260 10.20 -4.39 -7.62
N ILE A 261 9.82 -5.08 -8.70
CA ILE A 261 9.60 -6.53 -8.68
C ILE A 261 10.84 -7.28 -8.18
N ILE A 262 12.03 -6.92 -8.70
CA ILE A 262 13.29 -7.56 -8.30
C ILE A 262 13.58 -7.26 -6.83
N THR A 263 13.36 -6.02 -6.39
CA THR A 263 13.52 -5.62 -4.99
C THR A 263 12.63 -6.45 -4.06
N MET A 264 11.36 -6.66 -4.42
CA MET A 264 10.44 -7.49 -3.64
C MET A 264 10.87 -8.96 -3.61
N LEU A 265 11.29 -9.52 -4.75
CA LEU A 265 11.79 -10.89 -4.82
C LEU A 265 13.05 -11.10 -3.98
N LEU A 266 13.98 -10.14 -3.98
CA LEU A 266 15.16 -10.16 -3.10
C LEU A 266 14.75 -10.08 -1.62
N GLY A 267 13.76 -9.26 -1.28
CA GLY A 267 13.20 -9.19 0.07
C GLY A 267 12.52 -10.49 0.53
N ILE A 268 11.79 -11.16 -0.36
CA ILE A 268 11.18 -12.48 -0.10
C ILE A 268 12.27 -13.53 0.06
N GLY A 269 13.22 -13.61 -0.87
CA GLY A 269 14.29 -14.61 -0.84
C GLY A 269 15.20 -14.48 0.37
N SER A 270 15.60 -13.25 0.73
CA SER A 270 16.37 -12.99 1.94
C SER A 270 15.56 -13.29 3.21
N GLY A 271 14.26 -13.02 3.22
CA GLY A 271 13.35 -13.41 4.31
C GLY A 271 13.29 -14.92 4.52
N LEU A 272 13.09 -15.70 3.46
CA LEU A 272 13.10 -17.17 3.53
C LEU A 272 14.45 -17.71 4.04
N LEU A 273 15.57 -17.09 3.61
CA LEU A 273 16.90 -17.44 4.09
C LEU A 273 17.04 -17.18 5.60
N VAL A 274 16.53 -16.04 6.09
CA VAL A 274 16.53 -15.74 7.53
C VAL A 274 15.61 -16.68 8.31
N THR A 275 14.45 -17.05 7.77
CA THR A 275 13.57 -18.07 8.38
C THR A 275 14.33 -19.38 8.61
N ALA A 276 15.02 -19.87 7.57
CA ALA A 276 15.79 -21.11 7.66
C ALA A 276 16.95 -21.03 8.65
N LEU A 277 17.74 -19.94 8.61
CA LEU A 277 18.99 -19.84 9.37
C LEU A 277 18.80 -19.36 10.82
N ILE A 278 17.82 -18.50 11.09
CA ILE A 278 17.66 -17.82 12.38
C ILE A 278 16.44 -18.31 13.14
N GLN A 279 15.31 -18.50 12.45
CA GLN A 279 14.12 -19.07 13.10
C GLN A 279 14.19 -20.60 13.18
N GLY A 280 15.07 -21.24 12.38
CA GLY A 280 15.28 -22.68 12.37
C GLY A 280 14.16 -23.47 11.69
N ASP A 281 13.22 -22.79 11.04
CA ASP A 281 12.12 -23.43 10.31
C ASP A 281 12.53 -23.62 8.85
N VAL A 282 12.74 -24.88 8.45
CA VAL A 282 13.13 -25.29 7.08
C VAL A 282 12.01 -26.02 6.33
N ASN A 283 10.77 -25.95 6.83
CA ASN A 283 9.63 -26.65 6.24
C ASN A 283 9.09 -25.89 5.01
N VAL A 284 9.62 -26.21 3.83
CA VAL A 284 9.25 -25.55 2.57
C VAL A 284 7.74 -25.63 2.25
N PRO A 285 7.03 -26.76 2.42
CA PRO A 285 5.57 -26.80 2.29
C PRO A 285 4.84 -25.74 3.14
N GLN A 286 5.23 -25.60 4.41
CA GLN A 286 4.66 -24.61 5.31
C GLN A 286 4.94 -23.18 4.82
N TRP A 287 6.12 -22.92 4.25
CA TRP A 287 6.41 -21.61 3.67
C TRP A 287 5.46 -21.26 2.53
N MET A 288 5.07 -22.22 1.68
CA MET A 288 4.10 -21.98 0.61
C MET A 288 2.72 -21.63 1.16
N GLU A 289 2.27 -22.33 2.21
CA GLU A 289 1.02 -22.01 2.89
C GLU A 289 1.05 -20.61 3.50
N VAL A 290 2.16 -20.23 4.15
CA VAL A 290 2.34 -18.88 4.70
C VAL A 290 2.36 -17.82 3.61
N MET A 291 3.05 -18.05 2.49
CA MET A 291 3.05 -17.11 1.35
C MET A 291 1.65 -16.96 0.75
N GLN A 292 0.81 -17.99 0.78
CA GLN A 292 -0.55 -17.94 0.26
C GLN A 292 -1.54 -17.29 1.23
N GLY A 293 -1.62 -17.81 2.46
CA GLY A 293 -2.64 -17.48 3.46
C GLY A 293 -2.21 -16.50 4.55
N GLY A 294 -0.92 -16.18 4.63
CA GLY A 294 -0.35 -15.32 5.67
C GLY A 294 0.28 -16.13 6.82
N PHE A 295 1.04 -15.44 7.66
CA PHE A 295 1.65 -16.07 8.84
C PHE A 295 0.59 -16.30 9.93
N GLN A 296 0.68 -17.42 10.65
CA GLN A 296 -0.20 -17.73 11.78
C GLN A 296 0.63 -18.28 12.95
N GLY A 297 0.87 -17.42 13.95
CA GLY A 297 1.49 -17.77 15.22
C GLY A 297 0.48 -17.76 16.38
N SER A 298 0.80 -18.50 17.44
CA SER A 298 0.04 -18.47 18.69
C SER A 298 0.65 -17.44 19.63
N PHE A 299 -0.11 -16.40 19.97
CA PHE A 299 0.31 -15.31 20.85
C PHE A 299 -0.65 -15.21 22.03
N GLN A 300 -0.14 -14.83 23.21
CA GLN A 300 -0.94 -14.67 24.42
C GLN A 300 -1.77 -13.37 24.36
N MET A 301 -1.23 -12.34 23.72
CA MET A 301 -1.91 -11.06 23.53
C MET A 301 -2.63 -11.05 22.19
N GLU A 302 -3.94 -10.81 22.23
CA GLU A 302 -4.77 -10.68 21.02
C GLU A 302 -4.25 -9.55 20.11
N GLU A 303 -3.72 -8.47 20.70
CA GLU A 303 -3.13 -7.37 19.93
C GLU A 303 -1.92 -7.82 19.11
N VAL A 304 -0.99 -8.57 19.70
CA VAL A 304 0.17 -9.12 18.98
C VAL A 304 -0.29 -10.05 17.87
N SER A 305 -1.25 -10.94 18.17
CA SER A 305 -1.83 -11.83 17.17
C SER A 305 -2.41 -11.06 15.98
N ARG A 306 -3.16 -9.98 16.22
CA ARG A 306 -3.73 -9.14 15.15
C ARG A 306 -2.68 -8.42 14.31
N ILE A 307 -1.50 -8.14 14.85
CA ILE A 307 -0.40 -7.49 14.12
C ILE A 307 0.37 -8.53 13.30
N VAL A 308 0.76 -9.63 13.94
CA VAL A 308 1.70 -10.61 13.40
C VAL A 308 1.02 -11.63 12.49
N ASN A 309 -0.23 -12.01 12.78
CA ASN A 309 -0.99 -12.96 11.96
C ASN A 309 -1.60 -12.28 10.73
N ARG A 310 -0.73 -11.89 9.79
CA ARG A 310 -1.06 -11.11 8.59
C ARG A 310 -0.22 -11.51 7.39
N GLY A 311 -0.52 -10.85 6.27
CA GLY A 311 0.13 -11.04 4.99
C GLY A 311 -0.48 -12.19 4.21
N GLY A 312 0.26 -12.63 3.20
CA GLY A 312 -0.14 -13.67 2.27
C GLY A 312 -0.78 -13.08 1.02
N LEU A 313 -0.68 -13.80 -0.08
CA LEU A 313 -1.29 -13.43 -1.36
C LEU A 313 -2.79 -13.14 -1.22
N GLN A 314 -3.51 -13.99 -0.47
CA GLN A 314 -4.97 -13.87 -0.31
C GLN A 314 -5.39 -12.61 0.45
N SER A 315 -4.55 -12.10 1.35
CA SER A 315 -4.84 -10.84 2.07
C SER A 315 -4.95 -9.63 1.14
N MET A 316 -4.35 -9.72 -0.06
CA MET A 316 -4.34 -8.65 -1.05
C MET A 316 -5.41 -8.83 -2.14
N THR A 317 -6.14 -9.94 -2.18
CA THR A 317 -7.13 -10.23 -3.23
C THR A 317 -8.26 -9.19 -3.29
N TRP A 318 -8.66 -8.65 -2.14
CA TRP A 318 -9.65 -7.57 -2.10
C TRP A 318 -9.16 -6.31 -2.83
N ALA A 319 -7.90 -5.91 -2.61
CA ALA A 319 -7.31 -4.75 -3.29
C ALA A 319 -6.98 -5.03 -4.76
N ILE A 320 -6.54 -6.25 -5.09
CA ILE A 320 -6.26 -6.70 -6.46
C ILE A 320 -7.54 -6.71 -7.30
N SER A 321 -8.64 -7.23 -6.76
CA SER A 321 -9.93 -7.20 -7.46
C SER A 321 -10.44 -5.77 -7.64
N LEU A 322 -10.17 -4.87 -6.69
CA LEU A 322 -10.55 -3.47 -6.81
C LEU A 322 -9.79 -2.77 -7.95
N ILE A 323 -8.47 -2.93 -8.00
CA ILE A 323 -7.63 -2.27 -9.04
C ILE A 323 -7.86 -2.85 -10.44
N ALA A 324 -8.35 -4.10 -10.53
CA ALA A 324 -8.74 -4.70 -11.80
C ALA A 324 -10.04 -4.10 -12.36
N ILE A 325 -10.91 -3.55 -11.52
CA ILE A 325 -12.20 -2.96 -11.91
C ILE A 325 -12.09 -1.43 -12.11
N ALA A 326 -11.24 -0.78 -11.33
CA ALA A 326 -11.04 0.68 -11.31
C ALA A 326 -10.33 1.20 -12.56
#